data_AF-A0A957VW37-F1
#
_entry.id   AF-A0A957VW37-F1
#
_cell.length_a   1.000
_cell.length_b   1.000
_cell.length_c   1.000
_cell.angle_alpha   90.00
_cell.angle_beta   90.00
_cell.angle_gamma   90.00
#
_symmetry.space_group_name_H-M   'P 1'
#
loop_
_entity.id
_entity.type
_entity.pdbx_description
1 polymer ?
#
loop_
_entity_poly.entity_id
_entity_poly.type
_entity_poly.pdbx_seq_one_letter_code
_entity_poly.pdbx_strand_id
1 'polypeptide(L)' 'RHLGKQLTEAQRSRWASLIAACADEAGLPDDPEFRSAFVAYIEWGSRLAVINSQPGASVNPEAPMPKWGWGEVGGPYIAR' A
#
# COMPACT_ATOMS: atom_id res chain seq x y z
N ARG A 1 9.27 2.72 -11.58
CA ARG A 1 8.57 3.66 -12.50
C ARG A 1 7.39 2.94 -13.18
N HIS A 2 6.18 3.50 -13.14
CA HIS A 2 4.94 2.87 -13.64
C HIS A 2 4.38 3.43 -14.96
N LEU A 3 4.88 4.58 -15.43
CA LEU A 3 4.40 5.27 -16.63
C LEU A 3 4.33 4.36 -17.87
N GLY A 4 3.22 4.45 -18.60
CA GLY A 4 2.99 3.74 -19.87
C GLY A 4 2.77 2.23 -19.73
N LYS A 5 2.62 1.71 -18.51
CA LYS A 5 2.43 0.27 -18.26
C LYS A 5 0.99 -0.21 -18.31
N GLN A 6 0.01 0.71 -18.38
CA GLN A 6 -1.42 0.38 -18.49
C GLN A 6 -1.87 -0.65 -17.44
N LEU A 7 -1.50 -0.42 -16.19
CA LEU A 7 -1.85 -1.31 -15.09
C LEU A 7 -3.36 -1.34 -14.90
N THR A 8 -3.88 -2.52 -14.58
CA THR A 8 -5.30 -2.78 -14.33
C THR A 8 -5.58 -2.96 -12.84
N GLU A 9 -6.84 -2.80 -12.43
CA GLU A 9 -7.26 -3.12 -11.06
C GLU A 9 -7.01 -4.58 -10.67
N ALA A 10 -7.16 -5.52 -11.60
CA ALA A 10 -6.86 -6.94 -11.36
C ALA A 10 -5.37 -7.16 -11.03
N GLN A 11 -4.47 -6.51 -11.77
CA GLN A 11 -3.03 -6.55 -11.48
C GLN A 11 -2.70 -5.87 -10.15
N ARG A 12 -3.32 -4.73 -9.86
CA ARG A 12 -3.15 -4.01 -8.59
C ARG A 12 -3.56 -4.87 -7.40
N SER A 13 -4.77 -5.44 -7.44
CA SER A 13 -5.29 -6.30 -6.38
C SER A 13 -4.41 -7.52 -6.18
N ARG A 14 -4.01 -8.21 -7.26
CA ARG A 14 -3.09 -9.34 -7.17
C ARG A 14 -1.75 -8.96 -6.53
N TRP A 15 -1.19 -7.83 -6.92
CA TRP A 15 0.08 -7.35 -6.37
C TRP A 15 -0.05 -7.00 -4.89
N ALA A 16 -1.11 -6.31 -4.47
CA ALA A 16 -1.34 -5.96 -3.08
C ALA A 16 -1.47 -7.20 -2.19
N SER A 17 -2.21 -8.22 -2.63
CA SER A 17 -2.32 -9.50 -1.90
C SER A 17 -0.97 -10.22 -1.80
N LEU A 18 -0.17 -10.24 -2.87
CA LEU A 18 1.15 -10.85 -2.84
C LEU A 18 2.10 -10.13 -1.88
N ILE A 19 2.09 -8.80 -1.87
CA ILE A 19 2.92 -8.00 -0.96
C ILE A 19 2.54 -8.25 0.50
N ALA A 20 1.24 -8.38 0.81
CA ALA A 20 0.80 -8.73 2.16
C ALA A 20 1.34 -10.10 2.59
N ALA A 21 1.25 -11.12 1.72
CA ALA A 21 1.80 -12.45 2.01
C ALA A 21 3.33 -12.44 2.16
N CYS A 22 4.04 -11.71 1.29
CA CYS A 22 5.49 -11.56 1.39
C CYS A 22 5.92 -10.85 2.68
N ALA A 23 5.10 -9.96 3.23
CA ALA A 23 5.40 -9.31 4.51
C ALA A 23 5.44 -10.34 5.65
N ASP A 24 4.57 -11.34 5.61
CA ASP A 24 4.58 -12.45 6.58
C ASP A 24 5.82 -13.33 6.38
N GLU A 25 6.12 -13.73 5.14
CA GLU A 25 7.29 -14.56 4.81
C GLU A 25 8.61 -13.87 5.17
N ALA A 26 8.69 -12.55 5.03
CA ALA A 26 9.86 -11.76 5.37
C ALA A 26 9.97 -11.42 6.87
N GLY A 27 9.01 -11.85 7.70
CA GLY A 27 9.03 -11.64 9.14
C GLY A 27 8.83 -10.18 9.56
N LEU A 28 8.05 -9.40 8.80
CA LEU A 28 7.70 -8.05 9.20
C LEU A 28 6.82 -8.08 10.47
N PRO A 29 6.87 -7.04 11.33
CA PRO A 29 6.07 -6.98 12.55
C PRO A 29 4.59 -7.28 12.29
N ASP A 30 3.96 -8.10 13.11
CA ASP A 30 2.55 -8.50 13.00
C ASP A 30 1.62 -7.73 13.94
N ASP A 31 2.15 -6.74 14.68
CA ASP A 31 1.35 -5.87 15.51
C ASP A 31 0.31 -5.11 14.66
N PRO A 32 -0.94 -4.97 15.15
CA PRO A 32 -2.01 -4.34 14.38
C PRO A 32 -1.71 -2.91 13.95
N GLU A 33 -0.98 -2.18 14.78
CA GLU A 33 -0.47 -0.84 14.53
C GLU A 33 0.35 -0.79 13.24
N PHE A 34 1.41 -1.60 13.16
CA PHE A 34 2.22 -1.75 11.95
C PHE A 34 1.39 -2.24 10.77
N ARG A 35 0.58 -3.30 10.96
CA ARG A 35 -0.15 -3.92 9.85
C ARG A 35 -1.20 -3.00 9.24
N SER A 36 -1.87 -2.20 10.06
CA SER A 36 -2.79 -1.17 9.58
C SER A 36 -2.06 -0.12 8.75
N ALA A 37 -0.91 0.38 9.22
CA ALA A 37 -0.12 1.38 8.51
C ALA A 37 0.41 0.82 7.17
N PHE A 38 0.92 -0.41 7.19
CA PHE A 38 1.44 -1.11 6.01
C PHE A 38 0.38 -1.27 4.93
N VAL A 39 -0.80 -1.81 5.28
CA VAL A 39 -1.91 -2.00 4.31
C VAL A 39 -2.38 -0.65 3.76
N ALA A 40 -2.52 0.38 4.60
CA ALA A 40 -2.94 1.71 4.17
C ALA A 40 -1.96 2.33 3.16
N TYR A 41 -0.65 2.18 3.38
CA TYR A 41 0.38 2.66 2.46
C TYR A 41 0.32 1.92 1.12
N ILE A 42 0.24 0.59 1.15
CA ILE A 42 0.17 -0.25 -0.05
C ILE A 42 -1.08 0.04 -0.87
N GLU A 43 -2.23 0.23 -0.21
CA GLU A 43 -3.49 0.56 -0.88
C GLU A 43 -3.39 1.92 -1.60
N TRP A 44 -2.90 2.95 -0.91
CA TRP A 44 -2.72 4.28 -1.49
C TRP A 44 -1.71 4.26 -2.66
N GLY A 45 -0.52 3.68 -2.45
CA GLY A 45 0.56 3.67 -3.43
C GLY A 45 0.22 2.84 -4.68
N SER A 46 -0.47 1.72 -4.50
CA SER A 46 -0.87 0.86 -5.61
C SER A 46 -1.93 1.51 -6.52
N ARG A 47 -2.89 2.26 -5.95
CA ARG A 47 -3.84 3.06 -6.74
C ARG A 47 -3.14 4.18 -7.50
N LEU A 48 -2.21 4.88 -6.86
CA LEU A 48 -1.41 5.90 -7.52
C LEU A 48 -0.60 5.31 -8.69
N ALA A 49 -0.07 4.10 -8.54
CA ALA A 49 0.61 3.39 -9.62
C ALA A 49 -0.30 3.09 -10.82
N VAL A 50 -1.55 2.68 -10.60
CA VAL A 50 -2.55 2.47 -11.67
C VAL A 50 -2.83 3.77 -12.41
N ILE A 51 -3.11 4.87 -11.68
CA ILE A 51 -3.37 6.20 -12.25
C ILE A 51 -2.19 6.65 -13.11
N ASN A 52 -0.98 6.58 -12.56
CA ASN A 52 0.24 7.02 -13.24
C ASN A 52 0.66 6.10 -14.39
N SER A 53 0.10 4.90 -14.50
CA SER A 53 0.45 3.97 -15.58
C SER A 53 -0.33 4.19 -16.87
N GLN A 54 -1.41 4.98 -16.82
CA GLN A 54 -2.28 5.20 -17.97
C GLN A 54 -1.59 6.02 -19.07
N PRO A 55 -1.95 5.82 -20.35
CA PRO A 55 -1.43 6.63 -21.45
C PRO A 55 -1.74 8.12 -21.23
N GLY A 56 -0.74 8.98 -21.40
CA GLY A 56 -0.91 10.42 -21.24
C GLY A 56 -1.06 10.91 -19.78
N ALA A 57 -0.84 10.05 -18.79
CA ALA A 57 -0.86 10.46 -17.38
C ALA A 57 0.17 11.57 -17.10
N SER A 58 -0.31 12.70 -16.56
CA SER A 58 0.54 13.79 -16.07
C SER A 58 0.91 13.52 -14.61
N VAL A 59 2.20 13.43 -14.33
CA VAL A 59 2.72 13.19 -12.98
C VAL A 59 3.28 14.50 -12.44
N ASN A 60 2.74 14.98 -11.33
CA ASN A 60 3.33 16.08 -10.58
C ASN A 60 4.35 15.54 -9.57
N PRO A 61 5.67 15.77 -9.74
CA PRO A 61 6.68 15.32 -8.79
C PRO A 61 6.57 15.99 -7.41
N GLU A 62 5.90 17.14 -7.32
CA GLU A 62 5.72 17.93 -6.11
C GLU A 62 4.38 17.65 -5.40
N ALA A 63 3.62 16.66 -5.87
CA ALA A 63 2.37 16.28 -5.22
C ALA A 63 2.62 15.89 -3.75
N PRO A 64 1.80 16.39 -2.80
CA PRO A 64 2.01 16.11 -1.39
C PRO A 64 1.84 14.62 -1.09
N MET A 65 2.80 14.06 -0.36
CA MET A 65 2.72 12.69 0.15
C MET A 65 1.85 12.66 1.41
N PRO A 66 0.92 11.70 1.55
CA PRO A 66 0.25 11.47 2.83
C PRO A 66 1.27 11.20 3.94
N LYS A 67 0.83 11.42 5.18
CA LYS A 67 1.56 10.97 6.37
C LYS A 67 0.79 9.81 6.97
N TRP A 68 1.52 8.77 7.37
CA TRP A 68 0.95 7.61 8.04
C TRP A 68 1.41 7.60 9.49
N GLY A 69 0.48 7.35 10.40
CA GLY A 69 0.81 6.93 11.77
C GLY A 69 1.01 5.42 11.85
N TRP A 70 1.27 4.91 13.05
CA TRP A 70 1.36 3.47 13.34
C TRP A 70 -0.03 2.84 13.50
N GLY A 71 -0.95 3.10 12.57
CA GLY A 71 -2.33 2.59 12.64
C GLY A 71 -3.25 3.35 13.61
N GLU A 72 -4.55 3.34 13.31
CA GLU A 72 -5.61 3.90 14.16
C GLU A 72 -6.10 2.88 15.20
N VAL A 73 -5.83 1.59 14.96
CA VAL A 73 -6.34 0.48 15.76
C VAL A 73 -5.23 0.01 16.68
N GLY A 74 -5.40 0.21 17.99
CA GLY A 74 -4.52 -0.39 18.98
C GLY A 74 -4.64 -1.92 18.99
N GLY A 75 -3.60 -2.59 19.48
CA GLY A 75 -3.56 -4.05 19.63
C GLY A 75 -4.84 -4.67 20.24
N PRO A 76 -5.18 -5.94 19.90
CA PRO A 76 -6.30 -6.60 20.55
C PRO A 76 -6.11 -6.56 22.07
N TYR A 77 -7.18 -6.28 22.81
CA TYR A 77 -7.14 -6.32 24.27
C TYR A 77 -6.74 -7.73 24.73
N ILE A 78 -5.47 -7.89 25.13
CA ILE A 78 -5.05 -9.07 25.88
C ILE A 78 -5.39 -8.76 27.33
N ALA A 79 -6.48 -9.33 27.82
CA ALA A 79 -6.76 -9.37 29.25
C ALA A 79 -5.53 -10.00 29.93
N ARG A 80 -4.87 -9.24 30.81
CA ARG A 80 -3.85 -9.82 31.70
C ARG A 80 -4.51 -10.72 32.73
#